data_AF-A0AAC9RMQ9-F1
#
_entry.id   AF-A0AAC9RMQ9-F1
#
_cell.length_a   1.000
_cell.length_b   1.000
_cell.length_c   1.000
_cell.angle_alpha   90.00
_cell.angle_beta   90.00
_cell.angle_gamma   90.00
#
_symmetry.space_group_name_H-M   'P 1'
#
loop_
_entity.id
_entity.type
_entity.pdbx_description
1 polymer ?
#
loop_
_entity_poly.entity_id
_entity_poly.type
_entity_poly.pdbx_seq_one_letter_code
_entity_poly.pdbx_strand_id
1 'polypeptide(L)'
;MNVIITIVLFTISSICSIYLIKSKNLYIIASIEPEKIPEHLKNKVVKYFITSLMLTTIFICLAINVLEINSTIGIIFILISILICLSFYGYYMKIKNDSK
;
A
#
# COMPACT_ATOMS: atom_id res chain seq x y z
N MET A 1 8.85 12.91 -18.75
CA MET A 1 8.28 11.54 -18.71
C MET A 1 7.92 11.12 -17.28
N ASN A 2 8.83 11.30 -16.32
CA ASN A 2 8.65 10.93 -14.90
C ASN A 2 7.42 11.55 -14.21
N VAL A 3 7.09 12.80 -14.55
CA VAL A 3 5.90 13.50 -14.04
C VAL A 3 4.60 12.80 -14.49
N ILE A 4 4.52 12.36 -15.75
CA ILE A 4 3.33 11.66 -16.27
C ILE A 4 3.14 10.33 -15.53
N ILE A 5 4.22 9.55 -15.37
CA ILE A 5 4.20 8.29 -14.62
C ILE A 5 3.75 8.53 -13.18
N THR A 6 4.28 9.57 -12.53
CA THR A 6 3.92 9.96 -11.16
C THR A 6 2.42 10.25 -11.03
N ILE A 7 1.86 11.04 -11.96
CA ILE A 7 0.43 11.39 -11.96
C ILE A 7 -0.44 10.15 -12.16
N VAL A 8 -0.07 9.27 -13.09
CA VAL A 8 -0.80 8.02 -13.36
C VAL A 8 -0.79 7.13 -12.11
N LEU A 9 0.37 6.95 -11.47
CA LEU A 9 0.48 6.15 -10.24
C LEU A 9 -0.37 6.70 -9.10
N PHE A 10 -0.31 8.01 -8.86
CA PHE A 10 -1.15 8.66 -7.86
C PHE A 10 -2.64 8.51 -8.15
N THR A 11 -3.04 8.64 -9.42
CA THR A 11 -4.44 8.53 -9.84
C THR A 11 -4.96 7.12 -9.59
N ILE A 12 -4.23 6.09 -10.04
CA ILE A 12 -4.61 4.68 -9.83
C ILE A 12 -4.68 4.36 -8.33
N SER A 13 -3.65 4.74 -7.55
CA SER A 13 -3.63 4.53 -6.10
C SER A 13 -4.81 5.21 -5.40
N SER A 14 -5.15 6.43 -5.82
CA SER A 14 -6.28 7.19 -5.25
C SER A 14 -7.62 6.55 -5.59
N ILE A 15 -7.82 6.09 -6.83
CA ILE A 15 -9.04 5.38 -7.25
C ILE A 15 -9.20 4.09 -6.44
N CYS A 16 -8.14 3.28 -6.33
CA CYS A 16 -8.15 2.06 -5.51
C CYS A 16 -8.47 2.38 -4.04
N SER A 17 -7.85 3.43 -3.49
CA SER A 17 -8.09 3.86 -2.11
C SER A 17 -9.53 4.28 -1.88
N ILE A 18 -10.09 5.15 -2.74
CA ILE A 18 -11.48 5.61 -2.65
C ILE A 18 -12.45 4.42 -2.76
N TYR A 19 -12.20 3.52 -3.71
CA TYR A 19 -13.01 2.33 -3.90
C TYR A 19 -13.02 1.46 -2.63
N LEU A 20 -11.84 1.20 -2.04
CA LEU A 20 -11.73 0.38 -0.83
C LEU A 20 -12.35 1.04 0.40
N ILE A 21 -12.28 2.36 0.53
CA ILE A 21 -12.98 3.10 1.60
C ILE A 21 -14.50 2.92 1.48
N LYS A 22 -15.04 3.05 0.26
CA LYS A 22 -16.49 2.95 0.02
C LYS A 22 -17.01 1.52 0.15
N SER A 23 -16.36 0.57 -0.51
CA SER A 23 -16.80 -0.83 -0.54
C SER A 23 -16.45 -1.60 0.73
N LYS A 24 -15.35 -1.24 1.40
CA LYS A 24 -14.71 -2.03 2.48
C LYS A 24 -14.49 -3.49 2.09
N ASN A 25 -14.43 -3.77 0.78
CA ASN A 25 -14.37 -5.11 0.25
C ASN A 25 -12.92 -5.58 0.20
N LEU A 26 -12.55 -6.42 1.16
CA LEU A 26 -11.21 -7.00 1.29
C LEU A 26 -10.89 -8.03 0.19
N TYR A 27 -11.89 -8.59 -0.52
CA TYR A 27 -11.66 -9.57 -1.60
C TYR A 27 -10.90 -9.00 -2.80
N ILE A 28 -10.81 -7.67 -2.88
CA ILE A 28 -10.08 -6.99 -3.96
C ILE A 28 -8.58 -6.99 -3.72
N ILE A 29 -8.15 -7.24 -2.48
CA ILE A 29 -6.74 -7.31 -2.14
C ILE A 29 -6.30 -8.76 -2.34
N ALA A 30 -5.70 -9.04 -3.50
CA ALA A 30 -5.36 -10.40 -3.95
C ALA A 30 -4.51 -11.23 -2.97
N SER A 31 -3.75 -10.60 -2.10
CA SER A 31 -2.88 -11.23 -1.11
C SER A 31 -3.53 -11.45 0.26
N ILE A 32 -4.81 -11.12 0.41
CA ILE A 32 -5.57 -11.25 1.65
C ILE A 32 -6.69 -12.26 1.47
N GLU A 33 -6.82 -13.16 2.45
CA GLU A 33 -7.99 -14.03 2.63
C GLU A 33 -8.97 -13.34 3.61
N PRO A 34 -10.06 -12.70 3.14
CA PRO A 34 -10.95 -11.89 3.98
C PRO A 34 -11.69 -12.69 5.05
N GLU A 35 -11.93 -13.97 4.78
CA GLU A 35 -12.62 -14.92 5.64
C GLU A 35 -11.84 -15.22 6.93
N LYS A 36 -10.50 -15.09 6.89
CA LYS A 36 -9.61 -15.32 8.03
C LYS A 36 -9.42 -14.07 8.90
N ILE A 37 -10.07 -12.96 8.57
CA ILE A 37 -9.99 -11.71 9.31
C ILE A 37 -11.24 -11.55 10.18
N PRO A 38 -11.12 -11.32 11.50
CA PRO A 38 -12.26 -11.08 12.37
C PRO A 38 -13.06 -9.86 11.90
N GLU A 39 -14.39 -9.96 11.88
CA GLU A 39 -15.32 -8.89 11.45
C GLU A 39 -14.95 -7.50 11.99
N HIS A 40 -14.69 -7.42 13.31
CA HIS A 40 -14.36 -6.17 13.99
C HIS A 40 -13.01 -5.55 13.55
N LEU A 41 -12.10 -6.33 12.95
CA LEU A 41 -10.80 -5.89 12.45
C LEU A 41 -10.81 -5.56 10.97
N LYS A 42 -11.80 -6.00 10.17
CA LYS A 42 -11.83 -5.80 8.72
C LYS A 42 -11.66 -4.34 8.33
N ASN A 43 -12.40 -3.43 8.96
CA ASN A 43 -12.29 -1.99 8.71
C ASN A 43 -10.90 -1.43 9.05
N LYS A 44 -10.25 -1.97 10.09
CA LYS A 44 -8.89 -1.57 10.49
C LYS A 44 -7.86 -2.05 9.47
N VAL A 45 -8.00 -3.28 8.96
CA VAL A 45 -7.16 -3.83 7.89
C VAL A 45 -7.30 -3.01 6.61
N VAL A 46 -8.52 -2.67 6.20
CA VAL A 46 -8.77 -1.81 5.03
C VAL A 46 -8.05 -0.47 5.18
N LYS A 47 -8.21 0.20 6.33
CA LYS A 47 -7.51 1.49 6.59
C LYS A 47 -5.99 1.34 6.51
N TYR A 48 -5.44 0.31 7.16
CA TYR A 48 -4.00 0.06 7.15
C TYR A 48 -3.48 -0.22 5.74
N PHE A 49 -4.22 -0.98 4.93
CA PHE A 49 -3.88 -1.24 3.54
C PHE A 49 -3.87 0.06 2.73
N ILE A 50 -4.90 0.89 2.84
CA ILE A 50 -5.00 2.16 2.11
C ILE A 50 -3.85 3.10 2.50
N THR A 51 -3.57 3.23 3.80
CA THR A 51 -2.44 4.04 4.27
C THR A 51 -1.12 3.53 3.71
N SER A 52 -0.92 2.22 3.71
CA SER A 52 0.29 1.59 3.16
C SER A 52 0.40 1.82 1.65
N LEU A 53 -0.70 1.65 0.91
CA LEU A 53 -0.77 1.87 -0.54
C LEU A 53 -0.41 3.33 -0.90
N MET A 54 -1.00 4.30 -0.18
CA MET A 54 -0.74 5.72 -0.42
C MET A 54 0.71 6.11 -0.07
N LEU A 55 1.23 5.65 1.08
CA LEU A 55 2.61 5.92 1.47
C LEU A 55 3.60 5.29 0.49
N THR A 56 3.42 4.02 0.13
CA THR A 56 4.23 3.34 -0.89
C THR A 56 4.22 4.10 -2.21
N THR A 57 3.05 4.57 -2.65
CA THR A 57 2.91 5.36 -3.88
C THR A 57 3.69 6.68 -3.78
N ILE A 58 3.60 7.40 -2.66
CA ILE A 58 4.39 8.63 -2.41
C ILE A 58 5.88 8.34 -2.53
N PHE A 59 6.39 7.30 -1.85
CA PHE A 59 7.81 6.98 -1.86
C PHE A 59 8.31 6.50 -3.23
N ILE A 60 7.53 5.70 -3.97
CA ILE A 60 7.88 5.30 -5.33
C ILE A 60 7.90 6.51 -6.27
N CYS A 61 6.91 7.40 -6.16
CA CYS A 61 6.89 8.63 -6.95
C CYS A 61 8.11 9.52 -6.64
N LEU A 62 8.46 9.70 -5.36
CA LEU A 62 9.68 10.42 -4.98
C LEU A 62 10.93 9.74 -5.53
N ALA A 63 11.01 8.40 -5.45
CA ALA A 63 12.13 7.64 -5.99
C ALA A 63 12.31 7.89 -7.50
N ILE A 64 11.24 7.81 -8.29
CA ILE A 64 11.26 8.03 -9.74
C ILE A 64 11.77 9.44 -10.09
N ASN A 65 11.33 10.47 -9.35
CA ASN A 65 11.74 11.84 -9.63
C ASN A 65 13.17 12.15 -9.16
N VAL A 66 13.67 11.46 -8.12
CA VAL A 66 15.00 11.71 -7.56
C VAL A 66 16.07 10.79 -8.15
N LEU A 67 15.71 9.65 -8.76
CA LEU A 67 16.69 8.67 -9.26
C LEU A 67 17.66 9.25 -10.30
N GLU A 68 17.18 10.17 -11.14
CA GLU A 68 17.98 10.86 -12.16
C GLU A 68 18.94 11.90 -11.55
N ILE A 69 18.63 12.42 -10.36
CA ILE A 69 19.41 13.45 -9.66
C ILE A 69 20.40 12.81 -8.69
N ASN A 70 19.92 11.84 -7.91
CA ASN A 70 20.67 11.14 -6.88
C ASN A 70 20.14 9.72 -6.71
N SER A 71 20.83 8.77 -7.35
CA SER A 71 20.47 7.35 -7.35
C SER A 71 20.44 6.76 -5.94
N THR A 72 21.36 7.17 -5.06
CA THR A 72 21.41 6.70 -3.66
C THR A 72 20.13 7.06 -2.91
N ILE A 73 19.67 8.32 -3.00
CA ILE A 73 18.41 8.76 -2.36
C ILE A 73 17.21 8.04 -3.00
N GLY A 74 17.21 7.88 -4.33
CA GLY A 74 16.17 7.13 -5.03
C GLY A 74 16.04 5.68 -4.54
N ILE A 75 17.16 4.98 -4.38
CA ILE A 75 17.20 3.62 -3.85
C ILE A 75 16.68 3.57 -2.40
N ILE A 76 17.04 4.55 -1.56
CA ILE A 76 16.54 4.63 -0.19
C ILE A 76 15.00 4.74 -0.18
N PHE A 77 14.40 5.56 -1.04
CA PHE A 77 12.94 5.66 -1.14
C PHE A 77 12.28 4.35 -1.61
N ILE A 78 12.91 3.63 -2.55
CA ILE A 78 12.43 2.29 -2.95
C ILE A 78 12.47 1.33 -1.75
N LEU A 79 13.56 1.29 -1.00
CA LEU A 79 13.68 0.43 0.18
C LEU A 79 12.62 0.77 1.24
N ILE A 80 12.37 2.06 1.49
CA ILE A 80 11.30 2.49 2.40
C ILE A 80 9.93 2.01 1.91
N SER A 81 9.65 2.11 0.61
CA SER A 81 8.39 1.64 0.02
C SER A 81 8.17 0.13 0.22
N ILE A 82 9.25 -0.66 0.11
CA ILE A 82 9.23 -2.09 0.36
C ILE A 82 8.96 -2.37 1.85
N LEU A 83 9.62 -1.65 2.76
CA LEU A 83 9.42 -1.80 4.20
C LEU A 83 7.98 -1.48 4.62
N ILE A 84 7.35 -0.47 4.01
CA ILE A 84 5.94 -0.15 4.25
C ILE A 84 5.06 -1.33 3.82
N CYS A 85 5.25 -1.89 2.63
CA CYS A 85 4.52 -3.08 2.18
C CYS A 85 4.73 -4.29 3.11
N LEU A 86 5.96 -4.52 3.57
CA LEU A 86 6.27 -5.60 4.51
C LEU A 86 5.60 -5.39 5.87
N SER A 87 5.55 -4.16 6.37
CA SER A 87 4.87 -3.84 7.63
C SER A 87 3.37 -4.15 7.58
N PHE A 88 2.72 -3.84 6.45
CA PHE A 88 1.33 -4.21 6.21
C PHE A 88 1.14 -5.73 6.20
N TYR A 89 2.01 -6.44 5.47
CA TYR A 89 1.94 -7.90 5.38
C TYR A 89 2.15 -8.56 6.75
N GLY A 90 3.13 -8.09 7.53
CA GLY A 90 3.37 -8.56 8.90
C GLY A 90 2.16 -8.35 9.81
N TYR A 91 1.53 -7.18 9.73
CA TYR A 91 0.28 -6.90 10.46
C TYR A 91 -0.86 -7.84 10.05
N TYR A 92 -1.06 -8.05 8.74
CA TYR A 92 -2.06 -8.99 8.23
C TYR A 92 -1.82 -10.42 8.71
N MET A 93 -0.57 -10.91 8.64
CA MET A 93 -0.20 -12.25 9.07
C MET A 93 -0.42 -12.46 10.57
N LYS A 94 -0.15 -11.45 11.40
CA LYS A 94 -0.46 -11.49 12.83
C LYS A 94 -1.97 -11.69 13.06
N ILE A 95 -2.81 -10.85 12.43
CA ILE A 95 -4.27 -10.97 12.56
C ILE A 95 -4.75 -12.34 12.10
N LYS A 96 -4.26 -12.82 10.96
CA LYS A 96 -4.63 -14.12 10.41
C LYS A 96 -4.31 -15.27 11.37
N ASN A 97 -3.18 -15.21 12.08
CA ASN A 97 -2.76 -16.25 13.01
C ASN A 97 -3.52 -16.17 14.35
N ASP A 98 -3.90 -14.98 14.79
CA ASP A 98 -4.71 -14.77 16.02
C ASP A 98 -6.19 -15.18 15.83
N SER A 99 -6.65 -15.40 14.59
CA SER A 99 -8.01 -15.87 14.26
C SER A 99 -8.21 -17.40 14.32
N LYS A 100 -7.19 -18.16 14.76
CA LYS A 100 -7.31 -19.60 15.02
C LYS A 100 -7.93 -19.86 16.39
#